data_AF-A0AAD1MXT6-F1
#
_entry.id   AF-A0AAD1MXT6-F1
#
_cell.length_a   1.000
_cell.length_b   1.000
_cell.length_c   1.000
_cell.angle_alpha   90.00
_cell.angle_beta   90.00
_cell.angle_gamma   90.00
#
_symmetry.space_group_name_H-M   'P 1'
#
loop_
_entity.id
_entity.type
_entity.pdbx_description
1 polymer ?
#
loop_
_entity_poly.entity_id
_entity_poly.type
_entity_poly.pdbx_seq_one_letter_code
_entity_poly.pdbx_strand_id
1 'polypeptide(L)'
;MSTPTDPHTALTHACPFCGAAPGQPCRTRTSNADTRPHLRRWALADTSRQQPAETQRALCCECGHLRSYRQARNTLGDGFSDTTRWHRMTGELGCQSCGRVTRHALLRTGPRRDTAEEWQRIALGDEPTDDTDAESLRRRYRQGELPRNPYLNHGYWSGAARKAWAAGEATVPTLCGGTMRLDRDPATDYPPPDDFLPPPQFRTQEYEDPETGLWWVDMDCVDCTRVANTYRLEQERKQLLVDLLEVSNAVTRLDASEVAGLRDHLAEIMRKVAGTDPA
;
A
#
# COMPACT_ATOMS: atom_id res chain seq x y z
N MET A 1 46.63 -14.13 -13.08
CA MET A 1 45.44 -14.35 -12.24
C MET A 1 45.85 -14.17 -10.79
N SER A 2 45.65 -12.97 -10.25
CA SER A 2 46.04 -12.63 -8.88
C SER A 2 44.94 -13.11 -7.93
N THR A 3 45.18 -14.21 -7.23
CA THR A 3 44.37 -14.58 -6.05
C THR A 3 44.59 -13.53 -4.97
N PRO A 4 43.54 -12.86 -4.45
CA PRO A 4 43.71 -11.98 -3.31
C PRO A 4 44.13 -12.83 -2.09
N THR A 5 45.31 -12.54 -1.56
CA THR A 5 46.00 -13.27 -0.47
C THR A 5 45.46 -12.91 0.91
N ASP A 6 44.29 -12.28 1.00
CA ASP A 6 43.73 -11.91 2.30
C ASP A 6 42.93 -13.07 2.86
N PRO A 7 43.27 -13.57 4.06
CA PRO A 7 42.56 -14.67 4.67
C PRO A 7 41.11 -14.25 4.94
N HIS A 8 40.17 -15.00 4.36
CA HIS A 8 38.73 -14.77 4.53
C HIS A 8 38.38 -14.63 6.02
N THR A 9 37.55 -13.65 6.41
CA THR A 9 37.21 -13.32 7.81
C THR A 9 36.76 -14.52 8.64
N ALA A 10 36.11 -15.52 8.01
CA ALA A 10 35.77 -16.81 8.61
C ALA A 10 36.96 -17.52 9.30
N LEU A 11 38.18 -17.31 8.82
CA LEU A 11 39.37 -17.91 9.40
C LEU A 11 39.72 -17.36 10.78
N THR A 12 39.10 -16.28 11.27
CA THR A 12 39.33 -15.74 12.63
C THR A 12 38.77 -16.62 13.76
N HIS A 13 37.85 -17.56 13.46
CA HIS A 13 37.25 -18.46 14.44
C HIS A 13 37.78 -19.90 14.29
N ALA A 14 37.80 -20.71 15.36
CA ALA A 14 38.12 -22.13 15.24
C ALA A 14 36.99 -22.91 14.53
N CYS A 15 37.34 -23.94 13.75
CA CYS A 15 36.36 -24.75 13.04
C CYS A 15 35.81 -25.90 13.91
N PRO A 16 34.51 -25.95 14.23
CA PRO A 16 33.94 -26.97 15.12
C PRO A 16 33.81 -28.36 14.47
N PHE A 17 34.02 -28.47 13.16
CA PHE A 17 33.82 -29.73 12.41
C PHE A 17 35.12 -30.47 12.11
N CYS A 18 36.20 -29.77 11.78
CA CYS A 18 37.51 -30.39 11.50
C CYS A 18 38.60 -29.99 12.49
N GLY A 19 38.28 -29.17 13.51
CA GLY A 19 39.24 -28.73 14.51
C GLY A 19 40.28 -27.72 14.00
N ALA A 20 40.17 -27.21 12.77
CA ALA A 20 41.11 -26.24 12.23
C ALA A 20 41.16 -24.96 13.09
N ALA A 21 42.36 -24.57 13.53
CA ALA A 21 42.60 -23.38 14.33
C ALA A 21 42.28 -22.08 13.55
N PRO A 22 42.14 -20.93 14.24
CA PRO A 22 42.12 -19.62 13.59
C PRO A 22 43.31 -19.45 12.62
N GLY A 23 43.08 -18.85 11.46
CA GLY A 23 44.05 -18.71 10.36
C GLY A 23 44.25 -19.95 9.48
N GLN A 24 43.86 -21.14 9.93
CA GLN A 24 44.05 -22.38 9.17
C GLN A 24 42.86 -22.69 8.25
N PRO A 25 43.09 -23.02 6.96
CA PRO A 25 42.03 -23.45 6.06
C PRO A 25 41.40 -24.76 6.54
N CYS A 26 40.10 -24.94 6.27
CA CYS A 26 39.44 -26.20 6.57
C CYS A 26 39.85 -27.25 5.54
N ARG A 27 40.09 -28.49 5.97
CA ARG A 27 40.30 -29.64 5.08
C ARG A 27 39.09 -30.57 5.20
N THR A 28 38.29 -30.68 4.14
CA THR A 28 37.26 -31.71 4.06
C THR A 28 37.91 -33.06 3.79
N ARG A 29 37.38 -34.12 4.41
CA ARG A 29 37.96 -35.48 4.37
C ARG A 29 37.86 -36.15 2.98
N THR A 30 37.09 -35.57 2.07
CA THR A 30 36.92 -36.05 0.70
C THR A 30 37.98 -35.42 -0.21
N SER A 31 38.77 -36.30 -0.83
CA SER A 31 39.83 -36.01 -1.79
C SER A 31 39.34 -35.17 -2.96
N ASN A 32 39.54 -33.86 -2.90
CA ASN A 32 40.15 -33.03 -3.95
C ASN A 32 40.04 -31.54 -3.58
N ALA A 33 41.18 -30.98 -3.18
CA ALA A 33 41.65 -29.59 -3.33
C ALA A 33 40.77 -28.37 -2.99
N ASP A 34 39.51 -28.49 -2.54
CA ASP A 34 38.71 -27.30 -2.23
C ASP A 34 38.89 -26.88 -0.76
N THR A 35 39.81 -25.94 -0.52
CA THR A 35 40.14 -25.37 0.80
C THR A 35 39.14 -24.30 1.27
N ARG A 36 37.84 -24.54 1.04
CA ARG A 36 36.80 -23.61 1.47
C ARG A 36 36.51 -23.78 2.96
N PRO A 37 36.33 -22.70 3.73
CA PRO A 37 35.90 -22.81 5.11
C PRO A 37 34.52 -23.48 5.20
N HIS A 38 34.29 -24.30 6.23
CA HIS A 38 32.99 -24.94 6.43
C HIS A 38 31.86 -23.90 6.65
N LEU A 39 30.64 -24.25 6.22
CA LEU A 39 29.44 -23.39 6.26
C LEU A 39 29.20 -22.69 7.61
N ARG A 40 29.39 -23.36 8.76
CA ARG A 40 29.25 -22.70 10.07
C ARG A 40 30.31 -21.63 10.34
N ARG A 41 31.54 -21.86 9.87
CA ARG A 41 32.64 -20.91 10.04
C ARG A 41 32.42 -19.66 9.18
N TRP A 42 31.80 -19.83 8.01
CA TRP A 42 31.25 -18.73 7.20
C TRP A 42 30.13 -17.98 7.91
N ALA A 43 29.14 -18.70 8.46
CA ALA A 43 28.02 -18.08 9.15
C ALA A 43 28.41 -17.24 10.38
N LEU A 44 29.54 -17.53 11.01
CA LEU A 44 30.07 -16.73 12.13
C LEU A 44 30.72 -15.42 11.66
N ALA A 45 31.39 -15.42 10.51
CA ALA A 45 32.04 -14.23 9.96
C ALA A 45 31.12 -13.36 9.11
N ASP A 46 30.03 -13.91 8.60
CA ASP A 46 29.00 -13.18 7.89
C ASP A 46 28.06 -12.46 8.88
N THR A 47 28.54 -11.37 9.45
CA THR A 47 27.77 -10.51 10.36
C THR A 47 26.60 -9.82 9.67
N SER A 48 26.58 -9.77 8.32
CA SER A 48 25.46 -9.21 7.56
C SER A 48 24.18 -10.05 7.71
N ARG A 49 24.32 -11.36 7.96
CA ARG A 49 23.20 -12.27 8.26
C ARG A 49 22.75 -12.26 9.73
N GLN A 50 23.45 -11.55 10.61
CA GLN A 50 23.13 -11.43 12.03
C GLN A 50 22.36 -10.15 12.37
N GLN A 51 21.78 -9.45 11.39
CA GLN A 51 20.79 -8.43 11.72
C GLN A 51 19.64 -9.09 12.49
N PRO A 52 19.25 -8.57 13.67
CA PRO A 52 18.10 -9.09 14.39
C PRO A 52 16.91 -9.04 13.45
N ALA A 53 16.33 -10.21 13.13
CA ALA A 53 15.20 -10.31 12.23
C ALA A 53 14.15 -9.30 12.67
N GLU A 54 13.93 -8.29 11.82
CA GLU A 54 12.98 -7.22 12.09
C GLU A 54 11.63 -7.86 12.40
N THR A 55 10.99 -7.41 13.48
CA THR A 55 9.73 -8.01 13.90
C THR A 55 8.66 -7.56 12.91
N GLN A 56 8.28 -8.46 12.01
CA GLN A 56 7.29 -8.22 10.97
C GLN A 56 5.87 -8.34 11.54
N ARG A 57 4.87 -7.80 10.83
CA ARG A 57 3.46 -7.82 11.26
C ARG A 57 2.62 -8.66 10.30
N ALA A 58 1.60 -9.34 10.81
CA ALA A 58 0.69 -10.14 10.00
C ALA A 58 -0.73 -10.06 10.54
N LEU A 59 -1.72 -10.13 9.65
CA LEU A 59 -3.15 -10.22 9.97
C LEU A 59 -3.64 -11.64 9.75
N CYS A 60 -4.34 -12.21 10.74
CA CYS A 60 -4.99 -13.51 10.57
C CYS A 60 -6.13 -13.40 9.54
N CYS A 61 -6.13 -14.24 8.51
CA CYS A 61 -7.17 -14.21 7.47
C CYS A 61 -8.53 -14.75 7.97
N GLU A 62 -8.57 -15.39 9.15
CA GLU A 62 -9.80 -15.93 9.72
C GLU A 62 -10.45 -14.97 10.71
N CYS A 63 -9.67 -14.41 11.65
CA CYS A 63 -10.20 -13.57 12.73
C CYS A 63 -9.76 -12.10 12.68
N GLY A 64 -8.94 -11.71 11.71
CA GLY A 64 -8.44 -10.34 11.58
C GLY A 64 -7.45 -9.89 12.65
N HIS A 65 -7.07 -10.76 13.60
CA HIS A 65 -6.16 -10.37 14.68
C HIS A 65 -4.76 -10.03 14.15
N LEU A 66 -4.24 -8.88 14.57
CA LEU A 66 -2.93 -8.37 14.19
C LEU A 66 -1.86 -8.92 15.13
N ARG A 67 -0.82 -9.50 14.57
CA ARG A 67 0.27 -10.11 15.35
C ARG A 67 1.64 -9.80 14.77
N SER A 68 2.64 -10.02 15.59
CA SER A 68 4.04 -9.93 15.21
C SER A 68 4.63 -11.31 14.91
N TYR A 69 5.58 -11.40 13.98
CA TYR A 69 6.27 -12.64 13.65
C TYR A 69 7.72 -12.37 13.21
N ARG A 70 8.57 -13.41 13.33
CA ARG A 70 9.96 -13.38 12.82
C ARG A 70 10.11 -14.16 11.51
N GLN A 71 9.40 -15.27 11.40
CA GLN A 71 9.41 -16.12 10.22
C GLN A 71 8.03 -16.77 10.04
N ALA A 72 7.49 -16.69 8.83
CA ALA A 72 6.31 -17.42 8.41
C ALA A 72 6.69 -18.73 7.72
N ARG A 73 5.84 -19.75 7.81
CA ARG A 73 5.99 -21.00 7.06
C ARG A 73 5.17 -20.93 5.79
N ASN A 74 5.52 -21.75 4.80
CA ASN A 74 4.76 -21.91 3.56
C ASN A 74 4.41 -20.55 2.93
N THR A 75 5.38 -19.63 2.94
CA THR A 75 5.17 -18.27 2.45
C THR A 75 4.92 -18.30 0.96
N LEU A 76 3.77 -17.77 0.57
CA LEU A 76 3.46 -17.41 -0.81
C LEU A 76 3.87 -15.95 -0.99
N GLY A 77 4.82 -15.73 -1.89
CA GLY A 77 5.27 -14.40 -2.26
C GLY A 77 4.13 -13.54 -2.80
N ASP A 78 4.37 -12.25 -2.83
CA ASP A 78 3.51 -11.28 -3.49
C ASP A 78 3.48 -11.57 -5.01
N GLY A 79 2.30 -11.85 -5.55
CA GLY A 79 2.12 -12.05 -7.00
C GLY A 79 2.22 -10.79 -7.84
N PHE A 80 2.46 -9.65 -7.21
CA PHE A 80 2.43 -8.36 -7.88
C PHE A 80 3.55 -8.18 -8.92
N SER A 81 4.61 -8.98 -8.91
CA SER A 81 5.62 -9.00 -9.99
C SER A 81 5.29 -9.99 -11.10
N ASP A 82 4.40 -10.96 -10.84
CA ASP A 82 3.96 -11.95 -11.80
C ASP A 82 2.72 -11.40 -12.53
N THR A 83 2.75 -11.37 -13.85
CA THR A 83 1.71 -10.78 -14.70
C THR A 83 0.40 -11.55 -14.67
N THR A 84 0.37 -12.73 -14.04
CA THR A 84 -0.78 -13.66 -14.14
C THR A 84 -1.72 -13.64 -12.94
N ARG A 85 -1.30 -13.24 -11.73
CA ARG A 85 -2.14 -13.37 -10.53
C ARG A 85 -1.97 -12.24 -9.51
N TRP A 86 -3.00 -11.41 -9.34
CA TRP A 86 -3.07 -10.44 -8.26
C TRP A 86 -3.40 -11.12 -6.92
N HIS A 87 -2.41 -11.29 -6.05
CA HIS A 87 -2.62 -11.83 -4.71
C HIS A 87 -1.67 -11.23 -3.67
N ARG A 88 -2.15 -11.14 -2.43
CA ARG A 88 -1.37 -10.71 -1.26
C ARG A 88 -0.33 -11.77 -0.89
N MET A 89 0.81 -11.30 -0.37
CA MET A 89 1.76 -12.18 0.31
C MET A 89 1.07 -12.81 1.52
N THR A 90 1.14 -14.14 1.61
CA THR A 90 0.55 -14.89 2.73
C THR A 90 1.53 -15.89 3.29
N GLY A 91 1.31 -16.31 4.53
CA GLY A 91 2.05 -17.39 5.16
C GLY A 91 1.27 -18.01 6.31
N GLU A 92 1.78 -19.14 6.80
CA GLU A 92 1.18 -19.87 7.91
C GLU A 92 1.84 -19.49 9.23
N LEU A 93 1.00 -19.14 10.21
CA LEU A 93 1.42 -18.74 11.54
C LEU A 93 0.43 -19.25 12.58
N GLY A 94 0.90 -19.51 13.81
CA GLY A 94 0.02 -19.79 14.95
C GLY A 94 -0.76 -18.55 15.36
N CYS A 95 -2.09 -18.64 15.35
CA CYS A 95 -2.98 -17.58 15.82
C CYS A 95 -3.49 -17.91 17.23
N GLN A 96 -3.19 -17.04 18.20
CA GLN A 96 -3.64 -17.22 19.58
C GLN A 96 -5.16 -17.08 19.71
N SER A 97 -5.76 -16.15 18.97
CA SER A 97 -7.22 -15.94 18.96
C SER A 97 -7.97 -17.14 18.37
N CYS A 98 -7.41 -17.79 17.34
CA CYS A 98 -8.03 -18.98 16.74
C CYS A 98 -7.61 -20.30 17.42
N GLY A 99 -6.58 -20.30 18.26
CA GLY A 99 -6.02 -21.50 18.90
C GLY A 99 -5.34 -22.50 17.95
N ARG A 100 -5.09 -22.14 16.69
CA ARG A 100 -4.52 -23.04 15.66
C ARG A 100 -3.62 -22.30 14.68
N VAL A 101 -2.90 -23.06 13.85
CA VAL A 101 -2.16 -22.49 12.70
C VAL A 101 -3.17 -22.09 11.63
N THR A 102 -3.10 -20.85 11.18
CA THR A 102 -3.98 -20.31 10.13
C THR A 102 -3.18 -19.57 9.08
N ARG A 103 -3.81 -19.29 7.94
CA ARG A 103 -3.25 -18.40 6.93
C ARG A 103 -3.30 -16.96 7.42
N HIS A 104 -2.24 -16.22 7.15
CA HIS A 104 -2.10 -14.82 7.51
C HIS A 104 -1.66 -13.99 6.31
N ALA A 105 -2.18 -12.77 6.19
CA ALA A 105 -1.66 -11.74 5.31
C ALA A 105 -0.40 -11.15 5.94
N LEU A 106 0.74 -11.28 5.26
CA LEU A 106 2.02 -10.78 5.74
C LEU A 106 2.13 -9.30 5.38
N LEU A 107 2.26 -8.45 6.40
CA LEU A 107 2.42 -7.01 6.23
C LEU A 107 3.91 -6.72 6.19
N ARG A 108 4.43 -6.39 5.00
CA ARG A 108 5.84 -6.01 4.87
C ARG A 108 6.11 -4.79 5.74
N THR A 109 7.08 -4.93 6.65
CA THR A 109 7.64 -3.79 7.39
C THR A 109 8.75 -3.18 6.55
N GLY A 110 8.58 -1.91 6.22
CA GLY A 110 9.50 -1.02 5.51
C GLY A 110 8.99 0.40 5.70
N PRO A 111 9.40 1.40 4.89
CA PRO A 111 8.79 2.74 4.95
C PRO A 111 7.27 2.70 4.71
N ARG A 112 6.81 1.67 4.00
CA ARG A 112 5.41 1.38 3.73
C ARG A 112 4.89 0.35 4.74
N ARG A 113 3.84 0.72 5.49
CA ARG A 113 3.22 -0.12 6.55
C ARG A 113 2.51 -1.36 6.01
N ASP A 114 1.98 -1.28 4.79
CA ASP A 114 1.35 -2.36 4.03
C ASP A 114 1.48 -2.09 2.52
N THR A 115 2.56 -2.60 1.91
CA THR A 115 2.84 -2.40 0.47
C THR A 115 1.74 -2.96 -0.43
N ALA A 116 1.10 -4.05 -0.03
CA ALA A 116 0.02 -4.67 -0.81
C ALA A 116 -1.21 -3.77 -0.87
N GLU A 117 -1.58 -3.17 0.27
CA GLU A 117 -2.65 -2.19 0.33
C GLU A 117 -2.34 -0.95 -0.52
N GLU A 118 -1.12 -0.43 -0.44
CA GLU A 118 -0.72 0.73 -1.24
C GLU A 118 -0.79 0.46 -2.74
N TRP A 119 -0.28 -0.69 -3.21
CA TRP A 119 -0.35 -1.05 -4.62
C TRP A 119 -1.78 -1.26 -5.10
N GLN A 120 -2.64 -1.82 -4.24
CA GLN A 120 -4.07 -1.93 -4.51
C GLN A 120 -4.71 -0.54 -4.62
N ARG A 121 -4.39 0.39 -3.72
CA ARG A 121 -4.90 1.76 -3.75
C ARG A 121 -4.48 2.50 -5.02
N ILE A 122 -3.22 2.39 -5.44
CA ILE A 122 -2.72 2.97 -6.71
C ILE A 122 -3.47 2.36 -7.90
N ALA A 123 -3.66 1.05 -7.90
CA ALA A 123 -4.43 0.35 -8.93
C ALA A 123 -5.93 0.74 -8.95
N LEU A 124 -6.43 1.27 -7.83
CA LEU A 124 -7.78 1.76 -7.60
C LEU A 124 -7.89 3.30 -7.66
N GLY A 125 -6.90 3.98 -8.23
CA GLY A 125 -6.98 5.40 -8.57
C GLY A 125 -6.09 6.34 -7.78
N ASP A 126 -5.39 5.87 -6.74
CA ASP A 126 -4.47 6.74 -6.00
C ASP A 126 -3.25 7.12 -6.83
N GLU A 127 -2.69 8.29 -6.53
CA GLU A 127 -1.44 8.74 -7.13
C GLU A 127 -0.27 7.91 -6.57
N PRO A 128 0.64 7.42 -7.44
CA PRO A 128 1.84 6.72 -6.99
C PRO A 128 2.77 7.66 -6.22
N THR A 129 3.39 7.15 -5.17
CA THR A 129 4.31 7.93 -4.31
C THR A 129 5.76 7.92 -4.81
N ASP A 130 6.07 7.14 -5.83
CA ASP A 130 7.39 6.93 -6.46
C ASP A 130 7.23 6.71 -7.98
N ASP A 131 8.31 6.30 -8.66
CA ASP A 131 8.33 5.97 -10.09
C ASP A 131 7.54 4.69 -10.45
N THR A 132 6.59 4.28 -9.60
CA THR A 132 5.71 3.15 -9.87
C THR A 132 4.86 3.43 -11.11
N ASP A 133 4.92 2.50 -12.07
CA ASP A 133 4.04 2.49 -13.24
C ASP A 133 2.60 2.14 -12.82
N ALA A 134 1.84 3.20 -12.49
CA ALA A 134 0.46 3.11 -12.06
C ALA A 134 -0.45 2.50 -13.14
N GLU A 135 -0.19 2.74 -14.42
CA GLU A 135 -0.99 2.19 -15.51
C GLU A 135 -0.81 0.67 -15.62
N SER A 136 0.44 0.20 -15.54
CA SER A 136 0.74 -1.23 -15.50
C SER A 136 0.16 -1.91 -14.25
N LEU A 137 0.19 -1.26 -13.08
CA LEU A 137 -0.50 -1.77 -11.89
C LEU A 137 -2.01 -1.85 -12.09
N ARG A 138 -2.64 -0.79 -12.60
CA ARG A 138 -4.08 -0.74 -12.89
C ARG A 138 -4.51 -1.84 -13.84
N ARG A 139 -3.73 -2.08 -14.90
CA ARG A 139 -3.97 -3.15 -15.88
C ARG A 139 -3.85 -4.52 -15.24
N ARG A 140 -2.77 -4.80 -14.52
CA ARG A 140 -2.56 -6.10 -13.83
C ARG A 140 -3.60 -6.39 -12.77
N TYR A 141 -3.99 -5.39 -11.98
CA TYR A 141 -5.05 -5.51 -11.00
C TYR A 141 -6.36 -5.97 -11.65
N ARG A 142 -6.70 -5.38 -12.80
CA ARG A 142 -7.93 -5.68 -13.56
C ARG A 142 -7.90 -6.99 -14.31
N GLN A 143 -6.73 -7.40 -14.82
CA GLN A 143 -6.52 -8.71 -15.43
C GLN A 143 -6.53 -9.85 -14.41
N GLY A 144 -6.35 -9.55 -13.12
CA GLY A 144 -6.45 -10.55 -12.07
C GLY A 144 -7.85 -11.18 -11.98
N GLU A 145 -7.90 -12.46 -11.58
CA GLU A 145 -9.10 -13.29 -11.48
C GLU A 145 -10.07 -12.90 -10.34
N LEU A 146 -10.00 -11.68 -9.81
CA LEU A 146 -10.90 -11.24 -8.75
C LEU A 146 -12.26 -10.86 -9.34
N PRO A 147 -13.37 -11.47 -8.88
CA PRO A 147 -14.70 -11.05 -9.30
C PRO A 147 -14.93 -9.57 -8.99
N ARG A 148 -15.49 -8.84 -9.95
CA ARG A 148 -15.79 -7.42 -9.83
C ARG A 148 -17.26 -7.23 -10.13
N ASN A 149 -17.90 -6.39 -9.35
CA ASN A 149 -19.25 -5.96 -9.62
C ASN A 149 -19.28 -5.14 -10.92
N PRO A 150 -19.89 -5.64 -12.01
CA PRO A 150 -19.96 -4.91 -13.27
C PRO A 150 -21.02 -3.79 -13.26
N TYR A 151 -21.86 -3.75 -12.22
CA TYR A 151 -22.98 -2.82 -12.06
C TYR A 151 -22.65 -1.65 -11.13
N LEU A 152 -21.36 -1.32 -10.95
CA LEU A 152 -20.95 -0.15 -10.18
C LEU A 152 -21.15 1.14 -10.99
N ASN A 153 -21.75 2.15 -10.38
CA ASN A 153 -21.81 3.50 -10.96
C ASN A 153 -20.45 4.18 -10.76
N HIS A 154 -19.70 4.30 -11.85
CA HIS A 154 -18.37 4.90 -11.84
C HIS A 154 -18.42 6.41 -12.09
N GLY A 155 -17.60 7.15 -11.35
CA GLY A 155 -17.32 8.56 -11.63
C GLY A 155 -16.11 8.72 -12.57
N TYR A 156 -16.04 9.87 -13.24
CA TYR A 156 -14.92 10.28 -14.09
C TYR A 156 -14.62 11.77 -13.94
N TRP A 157 -13.42 12.19 -14.34
CA TRP A 157 -13.07 13.61 -14.45
C TRP A 157 -13.76 14.21 -15.67
N SER A 158 -14.60 15.23 -15.49
CA SER A 158 -15.36 15.86 -16.59
C SER A 158 -14.45 16.38 -17.72
N GLY A 159 -13.26 16.88 -17.38
CA GLY A 159 -12.27 17.31 -18.38
C GLY A 159 -11.78 16.16 -19.27
N ALA A 160 -11.53 14.98 -18.68
CA ALA A 160 -11.14 13.78 -19.43
C ALA A 160 -12.29 13.26 -20.28
N ALA A 161 -13.52 13.24 -19.75
CA ALA A 161 -14.70 12.82 -20.49
C ALA A 161 -15.00 13.72 -21.69
N ARG A 162 -14.97 15.05 -21.52
CA ARG A 162 -15.18 16.00 -22.63
C ARG A 162 -14.11 15.86 -23.71
N LYS A 163 -12.85 15.63 -23.32
CA LYS A 163 -11.75 15.40 -24.26
C LYS A 163 -11.97 14.10 -25.06
N ALA A 164 -12.31 13.00 -24.38
CA ALA A 164 -12.61 11.72 -25.01
C ALA A 164 -13.81 11.84 -25.97
N TRP A 165 -14.89 12.47 -25.53
CA TRP A 165 -16.08 12.73 -26.33
C TRP A 165 -15.78 13.55 -27.59
N ALA A 166 -15.04 14.65 -27.45
CA ALA A 166 -14.63 15.49 -28.58
C ALA A 166 -13.71 14.76 -29.57
N ALA A 167 -12.93 13.78 -29.09
CA ALA A 167 -12.11 12.91 -29.92
C ALA A 167 -12.90 11.76 -30.58
N GLY A 168 -14.21 11.62 -30.29
CA GLY A 168 -15.04 10.52 -30.77
C GLY A 168 -14.77 9.18 -30.06
N GLU A 169 -14.13 9.21 -28.89
CA GLU A 169 -13.89 8.01 -28.08
C GLU A 169 -15.16 7.61 -27.34
N ALA A 170 -15.51 6.32 -27.40
CA ALA A 170 -16.70 5.77 -26.74
C ALA A 170 -16.48 5.46 -25.26
N THR A 171 -15.24 5.50 -24.78
CA THR A 171 -14.87 5.13 -23.42
C THR A 171 -14.02 6.20 -22.75
N VAL A 172 -14.14 6.31 -21.43
CA VAL A 172 -13.39 7.25 -20.61
C VAL A 172 -12.75 6.51 -19.43
N PRO A 173 -11.54 6.92 -18.98
CA PRO A 173 -11.02 6.47 -17.69
C PRO A 173 -11.89 6.98 -16.54
N THR A 174 -12.26 6.05 -15.66
CA THR A 174 -12.96 6.32 -14.39
C THR A 174 -11.97 6.73 -13.29
N LEU A 175 -12.46 7.36 -12.23
CA LEU A 175 -11.64 7.79 -11.09
C LEU A 175 -10.91 6.63 -10.41
N CYS A 176 -11.55 5.45 -10.33
CA CYS A 176 -10.92 4.27 -9.74
C CYS A 176 -9.89 3.60 -10.68
N GLY A 177 -9.62 4.18 -11.85
CA GLY A 177 -8.68 3.69 -12.87
C GLY A 177 -9.27 2.65 -13.84
N GLY A 178 -10.56 2.35 -13.76
CA GLY A 178 -11.28 1.51 -14.73
C GLY A 178 -11.64 2.29 -15.97
N THR A 179 -12.37 1.66 -16.88
CA THR A 179 -12.97 2.33 -18.04
C THR A 179 -14.48 2.18 -17.99
N MET A 180 -15.18 3.18 -18.46
CA MET A 180 -16.63 3.09 -18.68
C MET A 180 -16.98 3.68 -20.03
N ARG A 181 -18.13 3.27 -20.56
CA ARG A 181 -18.68 3.80 -21.80
C ARG A 181 -19.35 5.14 -21.56
N LEU A 182 -19.18 6.08 -22.49
CA LEU A 182 -19.92 7.33 -22.52
C LEU A 182 -21.16 7.13 -23.40
N ASP A 183 -22.34 7.11 -22.79
CA ASP A 183 -23.61 6.94 -23.50
C ASP A 183 -24.28 8.26 -23.87
N ARG A 184 -23.74 9.39 -23.39
CA ARG A 184 -24.24 10.74 -23.66
C ARG A 184 -23.11 11.77 -23.59
N ASP A 185 -23.39 12.96 -24.11
CA ASP A 185 -22.45 14.09 -24.07
C ASP A 185 -22.19 14.53 -22.62
N PRO A 186 -20.94 14.45 -22.12
CA PRO A 186 -20.59 14.82 -20.75
C PRO A 186 -20.65 16.33 -20.47
N ALA A 187 -20.83 17.17 -21.50
CA ALA A 187 -21.10 18.59 -21.30
C ALA A 187 -22.48 18.84 -20.66
N THR A 188 -23.40 17.87 -20.79
CA THR A 188 -24.75 17.94 -20.20
C THR A 188 -24.79 17.45 -18.75
N ASP A 189 -23.69 16.85 -18.25
CA ASP A 189 -23.61 16.43 -16.87
C ASP A 189 -23.58 17.66 -15.95
N TYR A 190 -24.36 17.59 -14.88
CA TYR A 190 -24.33 18.60 -13.83
C TYR A 190 -22.93 18.63 -13.20
N PRO A 191 -22.40 19.82 -12.86
CA PRO A 191 -21.17 19.89 -12.10
C PRO A 191 -21.36 19.09 -10.80
N PRO A 192 -20.33 18.34 -10.36
CA PRO A 192 -20.39 17.70 -9.06
C PRO A 192 -20.67 18.78 -8.00
N PRO A 193 -21.40 18.45 -6.93
CA PRO A 193 -21.63 19.38 -5.83
C PRO A 193 -20.28 19.90 -5.29
N ASP A 194 -20.28 21.13 -4.78
CA ASP A 194 -19.08 21.71 -4.14
C ASP A 194 -18.67 20.94 -2.87
N ASP A 195 -19.57 20.15 -2.31
CA ASP A 195 -19.34 19.34 -1.11
C ASP A 195 -18.70 17.97 -1.40
N PHE A 196 -18.22 17.32 -0.34
CA PHE A 196 -17.81 15.92 -0.39
C PHE A 196 -18.94 15.03 -0.92
N LEU A 197 -18.58 14.06 -1.76
CA LEU A 197 -19.53 13.07 -2.22
C LEU A 197 -20.03 12.26 -1.02
N PRO A 198 -21.35 12.03 -0.92
CA PRO A 198 -21.92 11.25 0.15
C PRO A 198 -21.40 9.80 0.11
N PRO A 199 -21.54 9.04 1.22
CA PRO A 199 -21.28 7.61 1.21
C PRO A 199 -22.07 6.91 0.09
N PRO A 200 -21.50 5.84 -0.51
CA PRO A 200 -22.15 5.07 -1.56
C PRO A 200 -23.57 4.67 -1.17
N GLN A 201 -24.54 4.92 -2.04
CA GLN A 201 -25.91 4.52 -1.81
C GLN A 201 -26.10 3.06 -2.23
N PHE A 202 -26.50 2.21 -1.30
CA PHE A 202 -26.90 0.83 -1.60
C PHE A 202 -28.32 0.85 -2.15
N ARG A 203 -28.48 0.37 -3.39
CA ARG A 203 -29.82 0.07 -3.90
C ARG A 203 -30.21 -1.32 -3.45
N THR A 204 -31.50 -1.53 -3.23
CA THR A 204 -32.03 -2.83 -2.78
C THR A 204 -32.10 -3.86 -3.91
N GLN A 205 -31.74 -3.48 -5.13
CA GLN A 205 -31.82 -4.35 -6.29
C GLN A 205 -30.50 -5.11 -6.48
N GLU A 206 -30.60 -6.43 -6.44
CA GLU A 206 -29.51 -7.35 -6.74
C GLU A 206 -29.70 -7.92 -8.15
N TYR A 207 -28.58 -8.19 -8.82
CA TYR A 207 -28.51 -8.72 -10.16
C TYR A 207 -27.61 -9.95 -10.16
N GLU A 208 -28.12 -11.05 -10.69
CA GLU A 208 -27.30 -12.20 -11.00
C GLU A 208 -26.55 -11.94 -12.31
N ASP A 209 -25.23 -12.03 -12.27
CA ASP A 209 -24.41 -12.01 -13.46
C ASP A 209 -24.50 -13.39 -14.14
N PRO A 210 -25.08 -13.49 -15.35
CA PRO A 210 -25.29 -14.76 -16.04
C PRO A 210 -23.98 -15.46 -16.43
N GLU A 211 -22.86 -14.75 -16.52
CA GLU A 211 -21.56 -15.34 -16.89
C GLU A 211 -20.88 -16.00 -15.68
N THR A 212 -21.01 -15.41 -14.49
CA THR A 212 -20.30 -15.87 -13.29
C THR A 212 -21.21 -16.57 -12.26
N GLY A 213 -22.53 -16.39 -12.34
CA GLY A 213 -23.50 -16.84 -11.33
C GLY A 213 -23.40 -16.08 -10.00
N LEU A 214 -22.64 -14.98 -9.96
CA LEU A 214 -22.48 -14.16 -8.77
C LEU A 214 -23.58 -13.09 -8.71
N TRP A 215 -23.96 -12.73 -7.49
CA TRP A 215 -24.96 -11.71 -7.22
C TRP A 215 -24.29 -10.39 -6.87
N TRP A 216 -24.78 -9.33 -7.48
CA TRP A 216 -24.19 -7.99 -7.40
C TRP A 216 -25.26 -6.95 -7.08
N VAL A 217 -24.88 -5.95 -6.29
CA VAL A 217 -25.75 -4.80 -5.98
C VAL A 217 -25.44 -3.64 -6.92
N ASP A 218 -26.47 -2.94 -7.40
CA ASP A 218 -26.26 -1.63 -8.03
C ASP A 218 -25.93 -0.60 -6.94
N MET A 219 -24.74 0.01 -7.04
CA MET A 219 -24.26 1.00 -6.09
C MET A 219 -23.21 1.90 -6.70
N ASP A 220 -22.97 3.05 -6.07
CA ASP A 220 -21.84 3.90 -6.44
C ASP A 220 -20.51 3.20 -6.18
N CYS A 221 -19.56 3.37 -7.10
CA CYS A 221 -18.22 2.81 -6.94
C CYS A 221 -17.53 3.45 -5.73
N VAL A 222 -17.39 2.69 -4.65
CA VAL A 222 -16.73 3.12 -3.40
C VAL A 222 -15.34 3.71 -3.65
N ASP A 223 -14.58 3.14 -4.59
CA ASP A 223 -13.26 3.63 -4.96
C ASP A 223 -13.31 4.97 -5.69
N CYS A 224 -14.29 5.20 -6.57
CA CYS A 224 -14.49 6.50 -7.21
C CYS A 224 -14.84 7.56 -6.16
N THR A 225 -15.75 7.25 -5.22
CA THR A 225 -16.12 8.14 -4.11
C THR A 225 -14.90 8.49 -3.26
N ARG A 226 -14.09 7.48 -2.92
CA ARG A 226 -12.85 7.63 -2.15
C ARG A 226 -11.83 8.53 -2.84
N VAL A 227 -11.58 8.32 -4.13
CA VAL A 227 -10.65 9.14 -4.92
C VAL A 227 -11.15 10.59 -5.02
N ALA A 228 -12.43 10.79 -5.33
CA ALA A 228 -13.03 12.12 -5.41
C ALA A 228 -12.92 12.88 -4.08
N ASN A 229 -13.25 12.22 -2.97
CA ASN A 229 -13.21 12.84 -1.64
C ASN A 229 -11.78 13.11 -1.17
N THR A 230 -10.83 12.23 -1.49
CA THR A 230 -9.40 12.47 -1.22
C THR A 230 -8.91 13.71 -1.97
N TYR A 231 -9.21 13.79 -3.27
CA TYR A 231 -8.87 14.95 -4.09
C TYR A 231 -9.51 16.23 -3.54
N ARG A 232 -10.80 16.20 -3.19
CA ARG A 232 -11.48 17.36 -2.61
C ARG A 232 -10.83 17.80 -1.31
N LEU A 233 -10.53 16.86 -0.42
CA LEU A 233 -9.85 17.17 0.85
C LEU A 233 -8.50 17.84 0.62
N GLU A 234 -7.75 17.43 -0.39
CA GLU A 234 -6.49 18.08 -0.77
C GLU A 234 -6.71 19.50 -1.31
N GLN A 235 -7.75 19.74 -2.11
CA GLN A 235 -8.09 21.08 -2.58
C GLN A 235 -8.51 21.99 -1.42
N GLU A 236 -9.36 21.51 -0.51
CA GLU A 236 -9.75 22.22 0.71
C GLU A 236 -8.53 22.57 1.58
N ARG A 237 -7.57 21.64 1.72
CA ARG A 237 -6.33 21.90 2.45
C ARG A 237 -5.46 22.97 1.77
N LYS A 238 -5.41 22.98 0.44
CA LYS A 238 -4.68 24.01 -0.32
C LYS A 238 -5.36 25.37 -0.17
N GLN A 239 -6.69 25.42 -0.27
CA GLN A 239 -7.44 26.65 -0.10
C GLN A 239 -7.29 27.19 1.33
N LEU A 240 -7.43 26.33 2.33
CA LEU A 240 -7.20 26.69 3.73
C LEU A 240 -5.79 27.26 3.96
N LEU A 241 -4.76 26.71 3.29
CA LEU A 241 -3.41 27.27 3.37
C LEU A 241 -3.34 28.69 2.78
N VAL A 242 -4.01 28.94 1.65
CA VAL A 242 -4.11 30.29 1.07
C VAL A 242 -4.80 31.24 2.04
N ASP A 243 -5.94 30.84 2.59
CA ASP A 243 -6.70 31.64 3.55
C ASP A 243 -5.87 31.97 4.79
N LEU A 244 -5.11 30.99 5.31
CA LEU A 244 -4.20 31.20 6.45
C LEU A 244 -3.06 32.18 6.13
N LEU A 245 -2.53 32.17 4.90
CA LEU A 245 -1.53 33.14 4.46
C LEU A 245 -2.11 34.55 4.35
N GLU A 246 -3.35 34.68 3.85
CA GLU A 246 -4.06 35.96 3.80
C GLU A 246 -4.32 36.51 5.20
N VAL A 247 -4.78 35.66 6.13
CA VAL A 247 -4.92 36.01 7.55
C VAL A 247 -3.59 36.46 8.13
N SER A 248 -2.50 35.71 7.89
CA SER A 248 -1.15 36.09 8.34
C SER A 248 -0.73 37.48 7.87
N ASN A 249 -1.05 37.85 6.63
CA ASN A 249 -0.76 39.17 6.08
C ASN A 249 -1.66 40.27 6.68
N ALA A 250 -2.87 39.92 7.12
CA ALA A 250 -3.81 40.84 7.72
C ALA A 250 -3.57 41.09 9.22
N VAL A 251 -2.79 40.25 9.92
CA VAL A 251 -2.58 40.33 11.38
C VAL A 251 -2.13 41.72 11.86
N THR A 252 -1.31 42.44 11.08
CA THR A 252 -0.81 43.78 11.46
C THR A 252 -1.89 44.86 11.48
N ARG A 253 -3.06 44.57 10.88
CA ARG A 253 -4.23 45.47 10.83
C ARG A 253 -5.29 45.14 11.86
N LEU A 254 -5.12 44.04 12.60
CA LEU A 254 -6.07 43.61 13.62
C LEU A 254 -5.92 44.46 14.88
N ASP A 255 -7.04 44.79 15.52
CA ASP A 255 -7.03 45.41 16.83
C ASP A 255 -6.78 44.37 17.95
N ALA A 256 -6.63 44.86 19.18
CA ALA A 256 -6.32 44.01 20.33
C ALA A 256 -7.40 42.95 20.62
N SER A 257 -8.68 43.26 20.36
CA SER A 257 -9.80 42.35 20.59
C SER A 257 -9.85 41.25 19.54
N GLU A 258 -9.60 41.60 18.28
CA GLU A 258 -9.52 40.67 17.15
C GLU A 258 -8.32 39.72 17.28
N VAL A 259 -7.16 40.24 17.71
CA VAL A 259 -5.97 39.42 18.00
C VAL A 259 -6.24 38.42 19.12
N ALA A 260 -6.91 38.84 20.19
CA ALA A 260 -7.27 37.94 21.30
C ALA A 260 -8.21 36.82 20.82
N GLY A 261 -9.27 37.17 20.08
CA GLY A 261 -10.22 36.20 19.53
C GLY A 261 -9.56 35.19 18.58
N LEU A 262 -8.67 35.65 17.69
CA LEU A 262 -7.94 34.77 16.78
C LEU A 262 -7.02 33.80 17.54
N ARG A 263 -6.33 34.27 18.59
CA ARG A 263 -5.46 33.41 19.43
C ARG A 263 -6.26 32.32 20.14
N ASP A 264 -7.44 32.66 20.67
CA ASP A 264 -8.30 31.69 21.35
C ASP A 264 -8.82 30.62 20.38
N HIS A 265 -9.23 31.03 19.17
CA HIS A 265 -9.68 30.11 18.13
C HIS A 265 -8.56 29.17 17.67
N LEU A 266 -7.36 29.69 17.43
CA LEU A 266 -6.20 28.87 17.08
C LEU A 266 -5.83 27.89 18.20
N ALA A 267 -5.90 28.32 19.47
CA ALA A 267 -5.64 27.43 20.60
C ALA A 267 -6.67 26.29 20.71
N GLU A 268 -7.94 26.55 20.40
CA GLU A 268 -8.97 25.50 20.31
C GLU A 268 -8.66 24.49 19.20
N ILE A 269 -8.32 24.96 17.99
CA ILE A 269 -7.95 24.08 16.87
C ILE A 269 -6.73 23.23 17.24
N MET A 270 -5.69 23.84 17.82
CA MET A 270 -4.47 23.11 18.20
C MET A 270 -4.72 22.05 19.28
N ARG A 271 -5.64 22.27 20.22
CA ARG A 271 -6.05 21.24 21.19
C ARG A 271 -6.74 20.05 20.53
N LYS A 272 -7.65 20.30 19.58
CA LYS A 272 -8.32 19.24 18.81
C LYS A 272 -7.30 18.43 18.00
N VAL A 273 -6.33 19.11 17.37
CA VAL A 273 -5.25 18.46 16.60
C VAL A 273 -4.33 17.63 17.49
N ALA A 274 -3.99 18.12 18.68
CA ALA A 274 -3.14 17.40 19.63
C ALA A 274 -3.83 16.19 20.28
N GLY A 275 -5.14 16.00 20.04
CA GLY A 275 -5.93 14.94 20.69
C GLY A 275 -6.07 15.12 22.20
N THR A 276 -5.92 16.34 22.70
CA THR A 276 -6.06 16.68 24.13
C THR A 276 -7.41 17.28 24.42
N ASP A 277 -8.48 16.59 24.04
CA ASP A 277 -9.77 16.81 24.69
C ASP A 277 -9.76 16.02 26.01
N PRO A 278 -9.92 16.67 27.18
CA PRO A 278 -10.29 15.93 28.37
C PRO A 278 -11.67 15.30 28.13
N ALA A 279 -11.73 13.98 28.29
CA ALA A 279 -12.99 13.23 28.33
C ALA A 279 -13.91 13.73 29.46
#